data_AF-A0A4U2EI36-F1
#
_entry.id   AF-A0A4U2EI36-F1
#
_cell.length_a   1.000
_cell.length_b   1.000
_cell.length_c   1.000
_cell.angle_alpha   90.00
_cell.angle_beta   90.00
_cell.angle_gamma   90.00
#
_symmetry.space_group_name_H-M   'P 1'
#
loop_
_entity.id
_entity.type
_entity.pdbx_description
1 polymer ?
#
loop_
_entity_poly.entity_id
_entity_poly.type
_entity_poly.pdbx_seq_one_letter_code
_entity_poly.pdbx_strand_id
1 'polypeptide(L)'
;MIRINTCAASIALALSGTALAAPTAPSIDMYGSNNLQFSKIELAMETTSGYNQMVKYHDKAKVDVKFNQWSGTSGNTYNIYFDGVKV
;
A
#
# COMPACT_ATOMS: atom_id res chain seq x y z
N MET A 1 51.72 9.70 -20.40
CA MET A 1 50.66 8.70 -20.70
C MET A 1 50.41 7.88 -19.45
N ILE A 2 49.26 8.09 -18.79
CA ILE A 2 48.89 7.34 -17.57
C ILE A 2 48.48 5.92 -18.01
N ARG A 3 49.22 4.90 -17.56
CA ARG A 3 48.93 3.49 -17.86
C ARG A 3 47.79 3.03 -16.95
N ILE A 4 46.57 3.01 -17.49
CA ILE A 4 45.39 2.49 -16.78
C ILE A 4 45.51 0.97 -16.77
N ASN A 5 45.84 0.40 -15.60
CA ASN A 5 46.01 -1.04 -15.41
C ASN A 5 44.62 -1.72 -15.44
N THR A 6 44.36 -2.52 -16.47
CA THR A 6 43.04 -3.06 -16.82
C THR A 6 42.39 -3.92 -15.72
N CYS A 7 43.18 -4.52 -14.82
CA CYS A 7 42.67 -5.25 -13.65
C CYS A 7 42.00 -4.36 -12.57
N ALA A 8 42.36 -3.07 -12.48
CA ALA A 8 41.72 -2.17 -11.53
C ALA A 8 40.36 -1.67 -12.04
N ALA A 9 40.20 -1.56 -13.36
CA ALA A 9 38.96 -1.15 -14.00
C ALA A 9 37.85 -2.22 -13.90
N SER A 10 38.21 -3.51 -13.90
CA SER A 10 37.24 -4.60 -13.79
C SER A 10 36.62 -4.75 -12.40
N ILE A 11 37.35 -4.40 -11.33
CA ILE A 11 36.83 -4.42 -9.95
C ILE A 11 35.86 -3.24 -9.73
N ALA A 12 36.14 -2.07 -10.31
CA ALA A 12 35.26 -0.90 -10.20
C ALA A 12 33.86 -1.13 -10.82
N LEU A 13 33.79 -1.90 -11.91
CA LEU A 13 32.53 -2.31 -12.55
C LEU A 13 31.80 -3.45 -11.83
N ALA A 14 32.50 -4.26 -11.02
CA ALA A 14 31.85 -5.28 -10.19
C ALA A 14 31.17 -4.68 -8.95
N LEU A 15 31.62 -3.50 -8.49
CA LEU A 15 31.03 -2.75 -7.38
C LEU A 15 29.96 -1.74 -7.80
N SER A 16 29.67 -1.56 -9.10
CA SER A 16 28.49 -0.81 -9.54
C SER A 16 27.24 -1.65 -9.26
N GLY A 17 26.88 -1.71 -7.99
CA GLY A 17 25.74 -2.42 -7.46
C GLY A 17 24.49 -2.01 -8.21
N THR A 18 23.73 -3.01 -8.63
CA THR A 18 22.38 -2.83 -9.16
C THR A 18 21.59 -2.04 -8.12
N ALA A 19 21.28 -0.78 -8.43
CA ALA A 19 20.30 -0.03 -7.67
C ALA A 19 18.96 -0.75 -7.87
N LEU A 20 18.62 -1.64 -6.94
CA LEU A 20 17.28 -2.22 -6.85
C LEU A 20 16.35 -1.06 -6.50
N ALA A 21 15.78 -0.46 -7.54
CA ALA A 21 14.80 0.60 -7.36
C ALA A 21 13.66 0.04 -6.49
N ALA A 22 13.41 0.70 -5.36
CA ALA A 22 12.25 0.38 -4.55
C ALA A 22 10.98 0.57 -5.40
N PRO A 23 9.95 -0.28 -5.23
CA PRO A 23 8.66 -0.07 -5.86
C PRO A 23 8.13 1.33 -5.56
N THR A 24 7.34 1.88 -6.48
CA THR A 24 6.78 3.22 -6.26
C THR A 24 5.85 3.23 -5.07
N ALA A 25 5.94 4.29 -4.25
CA ALA A 25 5.10 4.43 -3.07
C ALA A 25 3.60 4.39 -3.47
N PRO A 26 2.79 3.50 -2.85
CA PRO A 26 1.35 3.49 -3.06
C PRO A 26 0.71 4.83 -2.67
N SER A 27 -0.07 5.42 -3.58
CA SER A 27 -0.89 6.59 -3.30
C SER A 27 -2.32 6.14 -3.01
N ILE A 28 -2.81 6.44 -1.81
CA ILE A 28 -4.14 5.99 -1.38
C ILE A 28 -5.22 6.85 -2.05
N ASP A 29 -6.19 6.19 -2.69
CA ASP A 29 -7.38 6.84 -3.20
C ASP A 29 -8.37 7.04 -2.05
N MET A 30 -8.43 8.26 -1.51
CA MET A 30 -9.31 8.62 -0.42
C MET A 30 -10.79 8.39 -0.77
N TYR A 31 -11.20 8.79 -1.97
CA TYR A 31 -12.61 8.68 -2.40
C TYR A 31 -13.00 7.23 -2.65
N GLY A 32 -12.11 6.46 -3.29
CA GLY A 32 -12.29 5.03 -3.52
C GLY A 32 -12.26 4.17 -2.26
N SER A 33 -11.78 4.71 -1.13
CA SER A 33 -11.62 4.02 0.15
C SER A 33 -12.61 4.50 1.21
N ASN A 34 -13.78 5.00 0.81
CA ASN A 34 -14.80 5.55 1.72
C ASN A 34 -14.25 6.61 2.69
N ASN A 35 -13.27 7.40 2.23
CA ASN A 35 -12.53 8.38 3.03
C ASN A 35 -11.88 7.79 4.29
N LEU A 36 -11.55 6.49 4.28
CA LEU A 36 -11.03 5.72 5.40
C LEU A 36 -11.98 5.65 6.61
N GLN A 37 -13.26 5.93 6.39
CA GLN A 37 -14.30 5.85 7.42
C GLN A 37 -14.90 4.44 7.39
N PHE A 38 -14.59 3.64 8.40
CA PHE A 38 -15.09 2.28 8.54
C PHE A 38 -15.92 2.16 9.81
N SER A 39 -16.94 1.31 9.76
CA SER A 39 -17.79 1.04 10.91
C SER A 39 -18.00 -0.46 11.05
N LYS A 40 -18.01 -0.93 12.30
CA LYS A 40 -18.44 -2.30 12.66
C LYS A 40 -19.95 -2.45 12.63
N ILE A 41 -20.67 -1.33 12.73
CA ILE A 41 -22.12 -1.30 12.81
C ILE A 41 -22.68 -0.61 11.58
N GLU A 42 -23.58 -1.29 10.89
CA GLU A 42 -24.37 -0.72 9.81
C GLU A 42 -25.69 -0.24 10.39
N LEU A 43 -25.98 1.05 10.19
CA LEU A 43 -27.20 1.70 10.63
C LEU A 43 -27.92 2.27 9.42
N ALA A 44 -29.18 1.88 9.25
CA ALA A 44 -30.04 2.46 8.23
C ALA A 44 -30.52 3.84 8.69
N MET A 45 -29.87 4.91 8.19
CA MET A 45 -30.10 6.30 8.64
C MET A 45 -31.33 6.96 7.99
N GLU A 46 -31.73 6.50 6.81
CA GLU A 46 -32.76 7.16 5.99
C GLU A 46 -34.08 6.38 5.89
N THR A 47 -34.17 5.21 6.52
CA THR A 47 -35.35 4.36 6.45
C THR A 47 -35.75 3.82 7.83
N THR A 48 -37.04 3.90 8.13
CA THR A 48 -37.62 3.30 9.33
C THR A 48 -38.10 1.90 8.98
N SER A 49 -37.46 0.88 9.54
CA SER A 49 -37.78 -0.53 9.28
C SER A 49 -37.72 -1.34 10.57
N GLY A 50 -37.84 -2.67 10.49
CA GLY A 50 -37.67 -3.55 11.65
C GLY A 50 -36.25 -3.44 12.23
N TYR A 51 -36.09 -3.56 13.54
CA TYR A 51 -34.81 -3.40 14.24
C TYR A 51 -33.66 -4.20 13.61
N ASN A 52 -33.89 -5.48 13.28
CA ASN A 52 -32.89 -6.36 12.67
C ASN A 52 -32.51 -5.97 11.22
N GLN A 53 -33.33 -5.14 10.57
CA GLN A 53 -33.04 -4.60 9.24
C GLN A 53 -32.32 -3.25 9.33
N MET A 54 -32.54 -2.50 10.41
CA MET A 54 -31.92 -1.20 10.66
C MET A 54 -30.54 -1.30 11.32
N VAL A 55 -30.32 -2.31 12.17
CA VAL A 55 -29.09 -2.45 12.96
C VAL A 55 -28.44 -3.78 12.65
N LYS A 56 -27.26 -3.74 12.03
CA LYS A 56 -26.43 -4.92 11.81
C LYS A 56 -25.06 -4.68 12.42
N TYR A 57 -24.64 -5.62 13.27
CA TYR A 57 -23.32 -5.58 13.86
C TYR A 57 -22.43 -6.64 13.23
N HIS A 58 -21.20 -6.26 12.91
CA HIS A 58 -20.15 -7.15 12.44
C HIS A 58 -19.05 -7.20 13.49
N ASP A 59 -18.63 -8.42 13.85
CA ASP A 59 -17.55 -8.62 14.81
C ASP A 59 -16.22 -8.02 14.34
N LYS A 60 -16.01 -7.96 13.03
CA LYS A 60 -14.88 -7.27 12.37
C LYS A 60 -15.41 -6.24 11.37
N ALA A 61 -14.83 -5.05 11.37
CA ALA A 61 -15.11 -4.05 10.34
C ALA A 61 -14.52 -4.51 9.00
N LYS A 62 -15.29 -4.36 7.92
CA LYS A 62 -14.77 -4.58 6.58
C LYS A 62 -14.03 -3.32 6.15
N VAL A 63 -12.71 -3.41 6.06
CA VAL A 63 -11.81 -2.31 5.70
C VAL A 63 -11.35 -2.51 4.27
N ASP A 64 -11.95 -1.77 3.34
CA ASP A 64 -11.59 -1.77 1.92
C ASP A 64 -10.81 -0.48 1.60
N VAL A 65 -9.51 -0.59 1.34
CA VAL A 65 -8.63 0.54 0.98
C VAL A 65 -8.11 0.35 -0.44
N LYS A 66 -8.37 1.33 -1.29
CA LYS A 66 -7.85 1.41 -2.67
C LYS A 66 -6.62 2.29 -2.71
N PHE A 67 -5.58 1.82 -3.38
CA PHE A 67 -4.38 2.59 -3.65
C PHE A 67 -3.91 2.35 -5.07
N ASN A 68 -3.23 3.35 -5.63
CA ASN A 68 -2.73 3.34 -6.99
C ASN A 68 -1.22 3.58 -6.97
N GLN A 69 -0.50 2.92 -7.88
CA GLN A 69 0.92 3.14 -8.14
C GLN A 69 1.07 3.54 -9.61
N TRP A 70 0.94 4.83 -9.89
CA TRP A 70 0.89 5.37 -11.25
C TRP A 70 2.24 5.34 -11.97
N SER A 71 3.34 5.41 -11.22
CA SER A 71 4.70 5.43 -11.75
C SER A 71 5.44 4.18 -11.30
N GLY A 72 6.51 3.83 -12.03
CA GLY A 72 7.41 2.74 -11.70
C GLY A 72 6.78 1.36 -11.70
N THR A 73 7.31 0.46 -10.88
CA THR A 73 6.82 -0.91 -10.68
C THR A 73 5.94 -0.96 -9.43
N SER A 74 4.82 -1.68 -9.52
CA SER A 74 3.88 -1.87 -8.40
C SER A 74 4.44 -2.76 -7.27
N GLY A 75 5.44 -3.59 -7.58
CA GLY A 75 5.86 -4.66 -6.68
C GLY A 75 4.87 -5.83 -6.68
N ASN A 76 5.16 -6.85 -5.87
CA ASN A 76 4.42 -8.12 -5.88
C ASN A 76 3.47 -8.30 -4.69
N THR A 77 3.70 -7.57 -3.60
CA THR A 77 2.97 -7.73 -2.33
C THR A 77 2.83 -6.39 -1.65
N TYR A 78 1.67 -6.15 -1.05
CA TYR A 78 1.40 -4.99 -0.21
C TYR A 78 1.39 -5.40 1.26
N ASN A 79 1.70 -4.45 2.15
CA ASN A 79 1.56 -4.62 3.59
C ASN A 79 0.84 -3.38 4.13
N ILE A 80 -0.14 -3.57 4.99
CA ILE A 80 -0.85 -2.49 5.67
C ILE A 80 -0.30 -2.40 7.09
N TYR A 81 -0.09 -1.17 7.56
CA TYR A 81 0.41 -0.91 8.90
C TYR A 81 -0.53 0.07 9.60
N PHE A 82 -1.05 -0.32 10.76
CA PHE A 82 -1.80 0.56 11.67
C PHE A 82 -0.87 0.96 12.82
N ASP A 83 -0.67 2.26 13.01
CA ASP A 83 0.25 2.81 14.02
C ASP A 83 1.67 2.22 13.99
N GLY A 84 2.15 1.85 12.79
CA GLY A 84 3.46 1.24 12.58
C GLY A 84 3.51 -0.28 12.79
N VAL A 85 2.41 -0.91 13.21
CA VAL A 85 2.29 -2.37 13.36
C VAL A 85 1.60 -2.96 12.13
N LYS A 86 2.18 -4.03 11.57
CA LYS A 86 1.58 -4.73 10.42
C LYS A 86 0.28 -5.42 10.85
N VAL A 87 -0.80 -5.22 10.08
CA VAL A 87 -2.13 -5.80 10.29
C VAL A 87 -2.59 -6.62 9.10
#